data_AF-A0A527ZJA9-F1
#
_entry.id   AF-A0A527ZJA9-F1
#
_cell.length_a   1.000
_cell.length_b   1.000
_cell.length_c   1.000
_cell.angle_alpha   90.00
_cell.angle_beta   90.00
_cell.angle_gamma   90.00
#
_symmetry.space_group_name_H-M   'P 1'
#
loop_
_entity.id
_entity.type
_entity.pdbx_description
1 polymer ?
#
loop_
_entity_poly.entity_id
_entity_poly.type
_entity_poly.pdbx_seq_one_letter_code
_entity_poly.pdbx_strand_id
1 'polypeptide(L)'
;QIEIIVINDATARTSALQGGQVNMINRVEPKIVDLIKRLPGVTIRNHAGPGHYVFIMHCNTAPFDNNDLRMALKLAIDREEMLDKVLRGYGSLGNDFPINASYPLFTEIEQRKYDPDKAKFHYKKSGHDGAVLLRTSDVAFPGAVDASQLFQQSAAKAGIQIELKREPGDGYWNEVWNKQPFCASYWGGRSTQDQMYSTAYLSSADWNDTRFKRPDFDKMVLAARAELDET
;
A
#
# COMPACT_ATOMS: atom_id res chain seq x y z
N GLN A 1 1.28 30.62 -16.41
CA GLN A 1 0.42 30.46 -15.22
C GLN A 1 0.14 28.97 -15.05
N ILE A 2 0.15 28.45 -13.82
CA ILE A 2 -0.19 27.06 -13.51
C ILE A 2 -1.38 27.09 -12.57
N GLU A 3 -2.41 26.31 -12.86
CA GLU A 3 -3.58 26.11 -12.01
C GLU A 3 -3.63 24.65 -11.56
N ILE A 4 -3.92 24.42 -10.27
CA ILE A 4 -4.01 23.09 -9.68
C ILE A 4 -5.44 22.91 -9.18
N ILE A 5 -6.15 21.94 -9.77
CA ILE A 5 -7.54 21.62 -9.45
C ILE A 5 -7.59 20.26 -8.74
N VAL A 6 -8.28 20.20 -7.60
CA VAL A 6 -8.43 18.96 -6.83
C VAL A 6 -9.66 18.20 -7.35
N ILE A 7 -9.41 17.08 -8.04
CA ILE A 7 -10.45 16.16 -8.52
C ILE A 7 -10.14 14.76 -7.97
N ASN A 8 -10.79 14.40 -6.85
CA ASN A 8 -10.55 13.14 -6.14
C ASN A 8 -11.01 11.92 -6.96
N ASP A 9 -12.19 12.02 -7.57
CA ASP A 9 -12.75 10.94 -8.38
C ASP A 9 -11.91 10.68 -9.64
N ALA A 10 -11.48 9.44 -9.83
CA ALA A 10 -10.58 9.05 -10.93
C ALA A 10 -11.25 9.14 -12.31
N THR A 11 -12.55 8.88 -12.37
CA THR A 11 -13.33 8.98 -13.62
C THR A 11 -13.48 10.42 -14.03
N ALA A 12 -13.89 11.31 -13.11
CA ALA A 12 -13.99 12.74 -13.33
C ALA A 12 -12.64 13.35 -13.75
N ARG A 13 -11.54 12.94 -13.09
CA ARG A 13 -10.19 13.39 -13.45
C ARG A 13 -9.80 12.96 -14.88
N THR A 14 -10.12 11.73 -15.26
CA THR A 14 -9.87 11.23 -16.62
C THR A 14 -10.73 11.96 -17.66
N SER A 15 -12.01 12.19 -17.37
CA SER A 15 -12.93 12.94 -18.23
C SER A 15 -12.49 14.40 -18.41
N ALA A 16 -11.97 15.04 -17.36
CA ALA A 16 -11.43 16.39 -17.44
C ALA A 16 -10.23 16.48 -18.39
N LEU A 17 -9.35 15.46 -18.39
CA LEU A 17 -8.26 15.37 -19.36
C LEU A 17 -8.78 15.17 -20.78
N GLN A 18 -9.71 14.24 -20.98
CA GLN A 18 -10.31 13.95 -22.30
C GLN A 18 -11.04 15.15 -22.89
N GLY A 19 -11.75 15.92 -22.05
CA GLY A 19 -12.47 17.12 -22.44
C GLY A 19 -11.59 18.36 -22.58
N GLY A 20 -10.28 18.27 -22.32
CA GLY A 20 -9.34 19.39 -22.41
C GLY A 20 -9.49 20.43 -21.29
N GLN A 21 -10.21 20.11 -20.22
CA GLN A 21 -10.36 20.99 -19.04
C GLN A 21 -9.08 21.07 -18.22
N VAL A 22 -8.25 20.03 -18.27
CA VAL A 22 -6.91 20.00 -17.65
C VAL A 22 -5.88 19.49 -18.64
N ASN A 23 -4.63 19.96 -18.51
CA ASN A 23 -3.53 19.54 -19.37
C ASN A 23 -2.74 18.34 -18.83
N MET A 24 -2.87 18.05 -17.53
CA MET A 24 -2.14 16.98 -16.85
C MET A 24 -2.99 16.38 -15.75
N ILE A 25 -2.93 15.06 -15.60
CA ILE A 25 -3.49 14.33 -14.46
C ILE A 25 -2.45 13.38 -13.89
N ASN A 26 -2.58 13.06 -12.62
CA ASN A 26 -1.81 12.02 -11.95
C ASN A 26 -2.71 10.82 -11.58
N ARG A 27 -2.10 9.78 -11.01
CA ARG A 27 -2.81 8.57 -10.51
C ARG A 27 -3.76 7.99 -11.56
N VAL A 28 -3.27 7.84 -12.78
CA VAL A 28 -3.98 7.15 -13.86
C VAL A 28 -4.11 5.68 -13.49
N GLU A 29 -5.31 5.12 -13.56
CA GLU A 29 -5.49 3.70 -13.28
C GLU A 29 -4.82 2.85 -14.38
N PRO A 30 -4.02 1.83 -14.01
CA PRO A 30 -3.34 1.00 -15.00
C PRO A 30 -4.27 0.39 -16.06
N LYS A 31 -5.52 0.06 -15.68
CA LYS A 31 -6.52 -0.53 -16.57
C LYS A 31 -6.97 0.38 -17.72
N ILE A 32 -6.83 1.70 -17.59
CA ILE A 32 -7.23 2.68 -18.61
C ILE A 32 -6.04 3.30 -19.35
N VAL A 33 -4.80 2.93 -19.01
CA VAL A 33 -3.61 3.51 -19.62
C VAL A 33 -3.62 3.35 -21.15
N ASP A 34 -3.96 2.16 -21.66
CA ASP A 34 -3.98 1.92 -23.11
C ASP A 34 -5.11 2.64 -23.85
N LEU A 35 -6.17 3.02 -23.13
CA LEU A 35 -7.21 3.91 -23.66
C LEU A 35 -6.67 5.35 -23.74
N ILE A 36 -6.05 5.85 -22.66
CA ILE A 36 -5.53 7.22 -22.59
C ILE A 36 -4.39 7.45 -23.59
N LYS A 37 -3.53 6.43 -23.83
CA LYS A 37 -2.47 6.49 -24.85
C LYS A 37 -2.98 6.80 -26.27
N ARG A 38 -4.26 6.53 -26.56
CA ARG A 38 -4.87 6.79 -27.87
C ARG A 38 -5.40 8.21 -28.02
N LEU A 39 -5.42 9.00 -26.95
CA LEU A 39 -5.89 10.38 -27.00
C LEU A 39 -4.86 11.26 -27.74
N PRO A 40 -5.30 12.07 -28.73
CA PRO A 40 -4.41 12.98 -29.43
C PRO A 40 -3.72 13.96 -28.46
N GLY A 41 -2.40 14.11 -28.60
CA GLY A 41 -1.61 15.05 -27.79
C GLY A 41 -1.34 14.60 -26.35
N VAL A 42 -1.81 13.43 -25.92
CA VAL A 42 -1.54 12.89 -24.58
C VAL A 42 -0.36 11.91 -24.64
N THR A 43 0.55 12.04 -23.68
CA THR A 43 1.62 11.07 -23.46
C THR A 43 1.55 10.50 -22.05
N ILE A 44 1.87 9.21 -21.91
CA ILE A 44 1.97 8.56 -20.61
C ILE A 44 3.42 8.59 -20.15
N ARG A 45 3.65 9.16 -18.97
CA ARG A 45 4.95 9.13 -18.29
C ARG A 45 4.86 8.17 -17.11
N ASN A 46 5.57 7.05 -17.22
CA ASN A 46 5.75 6.10 -16.12
C ASN A 46 7.18 6.22 -15.60
N HIS A 47 7.33 6.46 -14.29
CA HIS A 47 8.61 6.51 -13.62
C HIS A 47 8.54 5.68 -12.34
N ALA A 48 9.52 4.80 -12.15
CA ALA A 48 9.71 4.11 -10.88
C ALA A 48 10.03 5.16 -9.80
N GLY A 49 9.39 5.03 -8.64
CA GLY A 49 9.57 5.96 -7.54
C GLY A 49 9.49 5.25 -6.17
N PRO A 50 9.79 5.99 -5.10
CA PRO A 50 9.88 5.44 -3.73
C PRO A 50 8.51 5.09 -3.11
N GLY A 51 7.42 5.32 -3.84
CA GLY A 51 6.07 5.06 -3.37
C GLY A 51 5.74 3.57 -3.28
N HIS A 52 4.77 3.24 -2.44
CA HIS A 52 4.30 1.87 -2.25
C HIS A 52 2.82 1.83 -1.84
N TYR A 53 2.13 0.78 -2.27
CA TYR A 53 0.75 0.47 -1.85
C TYR A 53 0.76 -0.54 -0.73
N VAL A 54 -0.18 -0.40 0.21
CA VAL A 54 -0.15 -1.13 1.46
C VAL A 54 -1.55 -1.55 1.91
N PHE A 55 -1.60 -2.70 2.58
CA PHE A 55 -2.68 -3.06 3.48
C PHE A 55 -2.13 -2.95 4.90
N ILE A 56 -2.45 -1.83 5.56
CA ILE A 56 -1.90 -1.45 6.86
C ILE A 56 -2.59 -2.23 7.96
N MET A 57 -1.83 -2.85 8.86
CA MET A 57 -2.33 -3.51 10.07
C MET A 57 -1.79 -2.80 11.32
N HIS A 58 -2.69 -2.41 12.24
CA HIS A 58 -2.29 -1.85 13.53
C HIS A 58 -1.73 -2.94 14.45
N CYS A 59 -0.42 -3.00 14.60
CA CYS A 59 0.31 -4.04 15.33
C CYS A 59 0.03 -4.09 16.84
N ASN A 60 -0.72 -3.13 17.39
CA ASN A 60 -1.08 -3.04 18.80
C ASN A 60 -2.60 -3.19 19.05
N THR A 61 -3.37 -3.56 18.02
CA THR A 61 -4.83 -3.61 18.08
C THR A 61 -5.31 -4.98 17.65
N ALA A 62 -6.13 -5.64 18.48
CA ALA A 62 -6.71 -6.93 18.14
C ALA A 62 -7.53 -6.87 16.83
N PRO A 63 -7.53 -7.93 16.02
CA PRO A 63 -6.76 -9.17 16.20
C PRO A 63 -5.31 -9.08 15.67
N PHE A 64 -4.91 -7.91 15.15
CA PHE A 64 -3.62 -7.70 14.48
C PHE A 64 -2.46 -7.46 15.44
N ASP A 65 -2.68 -7.44 16.74
CA ASP A 65 -1.63 -7.55 17.76
C ASP A 65 -0.96 -8.94 17.73
N ASN A 66 -1.67 -9.97 17.28
CA ASN A 66 -1.13 -11.31 17.04
C ASN A 66 -0.23 -11.37 15.79
N ASN A 67 1.05 -11.69 15.99
CA ASN A 67 2.02 -11.79 14.90
C ASN A 67 1.74 -12.95 13.93
N ASP A 68 1.23 -14.09 14.41
CA ASP A 68 0.86 -15.21 13.56
C ASP A 68 -0.30 -14.83 12.63
N LEU A 69 -1.28 -14.04 13.09
CA LEU A 69 -2.34 -13.54 12.20
C LEU A 69 -1.78 -12.61 11.11
N ARG A 70 -0.91 -11.66 11.48
CA ARG A 70 -0.27 -10.77 10.50
C ARG A 70 0.57 -11.55 9.49
N MET A 71 1.29 -12.58 9.94
CA MET A 71 2.08 -13.44 9.05
C MET A 71 1.18 -14.26 8.11
N ALA A 72 0.08 -14.80 8.62
CA ALA A 72 -0.91 -15.50 7.80
C ALA A 72 -1.41 -14.61 6.65
N LEU A 73 -1.80 -13.37 6.96
CA LEU A 73 -2.24 -12.39 5.97
C LEU A 73 -1.16 -12.02 4.94
N LYS A 74 0.11 -11.86 5.39
CA LYS A 74 1.25 -11.56 4.50
C LYS A 74 1.64 -12.69 3.55
N LEU A 75 1.36 -13.94 3.93
CA LEU A 75 1.57 -15.14 3.11
C LEU A 75 0.36 -15.47 2.24
N ALA A 76 -0.82 -15.01 2.64
CA ALA A 76 -2.09 -15.18 1.94
C ALA A 76 -2.30 -14.22 0.76
N ILE A 77 -1.48 -13.18 0.63
CA ILE A 77 -1.57 -12.19 -0.45
C ILE A 77 -0.74 -12.63 -1.66
N ASP A 78 -1.41 -12.79 -2.81
CA ASP A 78 -0.75 -13.08 -4.09
C ASP A 78 -0.30 -11.77 -4.77
N ARG A 79 0.94 -11.36 -4.47
CA ARG A 79 1.52 -10.10 -5.00
C ARG A 79 1.80 -10.17 -6.49
N GLU A 80 2.08 -11.36 -7.03
CA GLU A 80 2.31 -11.55 -8.47
C GLU A 80 1.01 -11.38 -9.23
N GLU A 81 -0.07 -12.00 -8.75
CA GLU A 81 -1.41 -11.83 -9.31
C GLU A 81 -1.89 -10.37 -9.23
N MET A 82 -1.58 -9.65 -8.14
CA MET A 82 -1.89 -8.22 -8.04
C MET A 82 -1.10 -7.37 -9.04
N LEU A 83 0.20 -7.64 -9.20
CA LEU A 83 1.05 -6.91 -10.14
C LEU A 83 0.55 -7.09 -11.58
N ASP A 84 0.15 -8.32 -11.94
CA ASP A 84 -0.38 -8.64 -13.25
C ASP A 84 -1.78 -8.04 -13.46
N LYS A 85 -2.74 -8.36 -12.59
CA LYS A 85 -4.16 -8.05 -12.84
C LYS A 85 -4.56 -6.62 -12.49
N VAL A 86 -3.99 -6.06 -11.42
CA VAL A 86 -4.34 -4.70 -10.94
C VAL A 86 -3.39 -3.68 -11.53
N LEU A 87 -2.09 -3.93 -11.42
CA LEU A 87 -1.08 -2.96 -11.86
C LEU A 87 -0.70 -3.13 -13.33
N ARG A 88 -1.02 -4.25 -14.00
CA ARG A 88 -0.71 -4.49 -15.42
C ARG A 88 0.76 -4.21 -15.77
N GLY A 89 1.66 -4.59 -14.87
CA GLY A 89 3.10 -4.34 -15.00
C GLY A 89 3.56 -2.91 -14.67
N TYR A 90 2.68 -1.98 -14.30
CA TYR A 90 3.04 -0.63 -13.82
C TYR A 90 3.39 -0.64 -12.33
N GLY A 91 4.39 -1.43 -11.97
CA GLY A 91 4.89 -1.54 -10.60
C GLY A 91 5.91 -2.66 -10.45
N SER A 92 6.33 -2.89 -9.21
CA SER A 92 7.16 -4.03 -8.82
C SER A 92 6.59 -4.67 -7.56
N LEU A 93 7.01 -5.89 -7.26
CA LEU A 93 6.61 -6.57 -6.03
C LEU A 93 7.13 -5.81 -4.81
N GLY A 94 6.26 -5.59 -3.82
CA GLY A 94 6.66 -5.15 -2.49
C GLY A 94 7.03 -6.33 -1.60
N ASN A 95 7.75 -6.06 -0.50
CA ASN A 95 8.23 -7.11 0.40
C ASN A 95 8.01 -6.81 1.91
N ASP A 96 6.90 -6.13 2.24
CA ASP A 96 6.47 -5.79 3.60
C ASP A 96 7.43 -4.87 4.38
N PHE A 97 8.20 -4.05 3.68
CA PHE A 97 8.95 -2.91 4.21
C PHE A 97 8.90 -1.74 3.21
N PRO A 98 9.13 -0.48 3.65
CA PRO A 98 8.77 0.70 2.87
C PRO A 98 9.83 1.15 1.86
N ILE A 99 10.96 0.44 1.77
CA ILE A 99 12.11 0.83 0.95
C ILE A 99 12.20 -0.09 -0.27
N ASN A 100 12.44 0.50 -1.44
CA ASN A 100 12.58 -0.17 -2.72
C ASN A 100 13.81 0.34 -3.49
N ALA A 101 14.09 -0.22 -4.66
CA ALA A 101 15.26 0.12 -5.49
C ALA A 101 15.35 1.58 -5.96
N SER A 102 14.33 2.41 -5.73
CA SER A 102 14.39 3.86 -6.00
C SER A 102 15.17 4.63 -4.93
N TYR A 103 15.53 3.98 -3.82
CA TYR A 103 16.31 4.57 -2.75
C TYR A 103 17.78 4.11 -2.81
N PRO A 104 18.76 5.00 -2.52
CA PRO A 104 20.19 4.74 -2.79
C PRO A 104 20.84 3.63 -1.94
N LEU A 105 20.30 3.36 -0.76
CA LEU A 105 20.75 2.38 0.24
C LEU A 105 19.78 1.19 0.34
N PHE A 106 18.97 0.97 -0.70
CA PHE A 106 18.14 -0.23 -0.77
C PHE A 106 19.00 -1.47 -0.88
N THR A 107 18.69 -2.47 -0.08
CA THR A 107 19.29 -3.82 -0.19
C THR A 107 18.18 -4.83 -0.38
N GLU A 108 18.40 -5.78 -1.28
CA GLU A 108 17.47 -6.88 -1.48
C GLU A 108 17.48 -7.83 -0.30
N ILE A 109 16.28 -8.25 0.11
CA ILE A 109 16.07 -9.32 1.08
C ILE A 109 15.20 -10.38 0.42
N GLU A 110 15.18 -11.60 0.98
CA GLU A 110 14.37 -12.68 0.44
C GLU A 110 12.89 -12.25 0.24
N GLN A 111 12.40 -12.42 -0.98
CA GLN A 111 11.02 -12.06 -1.32
C GLN A 111 10.03 -12.99 -0.61
N ARG A 112 9.10 -12.41 0.13
CA ARG A 112 7.98 -13.16 0.67
C ARG A 112 7.02 -13.54 -0.45
N LYS A 113 6.97 -14.84 -0.70
CA LYS A 113 6.11 -15.46 -1.72
C LYS A 113 4.74 -15.78 -1.14
N TYR A 114 3.76 -15.81 -2.03
CA TYR A 114 2.43 -16.34 -1.75
C TYR A 114 2.55 -17.82 -1.37
N ASP A 115 2.01 -18.18 -0.21
CA ASP A 115 2.10 -19.53 0.35
C ASP A 115 0.84 -19.81 1.19
N PRO A 116 -0.25 -20.30 0.57
CA PRO A 116 -1.52 -20.50 1.25
C PRO A 116 -1.45 -21.58 2.34
N ASP A 117 -0.54 -22.55 2.21
CA ASP A 117 -0.38 -23.61 3.20
C ASP A 117 0.31 -23.08 4.47
N LYS A 118 1.39 -22.29 4.33
CA LYS A 118 1.98 -21.60 5.48
C LYS A 118 1.07 -20.52 6.04
N ALA A 119 0.31 -19.83 5.20
CA ALA A 119 -0.71 -18.90 5.66
C ALA A 119 -1.75 -19.60 6.55
N LYS A 120 -2.25 -20.76 6.13
CA LYS A 120 -3.18 -21.59 6.92
C LYS A 120 -2.56 -22.08 8.23
N PHE A 121 -1.29 -22.46 8.21
CA PHE A 121 -0.54 -22.84 9.41
C PHE A 121 -0.50 -21.69 10.43
N HIS A 122 -0.08 -20.50 10.00
CA HIS A 122 -0.02 -19.32 10.86
C HIS A 122 -1.41 -18.86 11.31
N TYR A 123 -2.42 -18.95 10.45
CA TYR A 123 -3.79 -18.60 10.81
C TYR A 123 -4.31 -19.47 11.95
N LYS A 124 -4.14 -20.80 11.86
CA LYS A 124 -4.47 -21.72 12.95
C LYS A 124 -3.70 -21.40 14.23
N LYS A 125 -2.40 -21.14 14.12
CA LYS A 125 -1.54 -20.80 15.27
C LYS A 125 -1.93 -19.48 15.93
N SER A 126 -2.49 -18.54 15.17
CA SER A 126 -3.00 -17.28 15.71
C SER A 126 -4.18 -17.48 16.66
N GLY A 127 -4.91 -18.58 16.55
CA GLY A 127 -6.14 -18.83 17.30
C GLY A 127 -7.30 -17.90 16.91
N HIS A 128 -7.14 -17.07 15.88
CA HIS A 128 -8.22 -16.23 15.37
C HIS A 128 -9.26 -17.10 14.68
N ASP A 129 -10.52 -16.77 14.94
CA ASP A 129 -11.69 -17.35 14.29
C ASP A 129 -12.60 -16.22 13.81
N GLY A 130 -13.29 -16.45 12.69
CA GLY A 130 -14.17 -15.47 12.06
C GLY A 130 -13.49 -14.56 11.01
N ALA A 131 -14.26 -13.54 10.61
CA ALA A 131 -13.91 -12.67 9.51
C ALA A 131 -12.94 -11.55 9.90
N VAL A 132 -11.97 -11.28 9.03
CA VAL A 132 -11.03 -10.17 9.14
C VAL A 132 -11.53 -9.02 8.27
N LEU A 133 -11.97 -7.93 8.91
CA LEU A 133 -12.50 -6.76 8.20
C LEU A 133 -11.40 -5.89 7.61
N LEU A 134 -11.29 -5.88 6.28
CA LEU A 134 -10.44 -4.96 5.50
C LEU A 134 -11.26 -3.80 4.96
N ARG A 135 -10.85 -2.57 5.32
CA ARG A 135 -11.43 -1.34 4.75
C ARG A 135 -10.65 -0.89 3.52
N THR A 136 -11.36 -0.49 2.48
CA THR A 136 -10.76 -0.04 1.22
C THR A 136 -11.53 1.13 0.63
N SER A 137 -10.93 1.90 -0.27
CA SER A 137 -11.58 3.00 -0.98
C SER A 137 -10.84 3.29 -2.28
N ASP A 138 -11.53 3.84 -3.28
CA ASP A 138 -10.92 4.21 -4.57
C ASP A 138 -9.85 5.29 -4.42
N VAL A 139 -9.92 6.10 -3.35
CA VAL A 139 -8.90 7.13 -3.08
C VAL A 139 -7.62 6.55 -2.49
N ALA A 140 -7.67 5.33 -1.92
CA ALA A 140 -6.53 4.70 -1.25
C ALA A 140 -5.38 4.45 -2.23
N PHE A 141 -5.63 3.84 -3.38
CA PHE A 141 -4.70 3.81 -4.51
C PHE A 141 -5.42 3.39 -5.80
N PRO A 142 -4.87 3.72 -6.98
CA PRO A 142 -5.40 3.21 -8.26
C PRO A 142 -5.52 1.69 -8.23
N GLY A 143 -6.76 1.17 -8.27
CA GLY A 143 -7.05 -0.25 -8.19
C GLY A 143 -7.16 -0.85 -6.77
N ALA A 144 -7.27 -0.03 -5.72
CA ALA A 144 -7.35 -0.51 -4.33
C ALA A 144 -8.52 -1.46 -4.06
N VAL A 145 -9.69 -1.19 -4.63
CA VAL A 145 -10.87 -2.06 -4.48
C VAL A 145 -10.63 -3.41 -5.15
N ASP A 146 -10.11 -3.42 -6.38
CA ASP A 146 -9.78 -4.64 -7.14
C ASP A 146 -8.68 -5.45 -6.42
N ALA A 147 -7.63 -4.79 -5.93
CA ALA A 147 -6.59 -5.43 -5.12
C ALA A 147 -7.14 -6.04 -3.82
N SER A 148 -8.09 -5.37 -3.17
CA SER A 148 -8.71 -5.89 -1.94
C SER A 148 -9.56 -7.13 -2.24
N GLN A 149 -10.25 -7.18 -3.38
CA GLN A 149 -10.99 -8.36 -3.84
C GLN A 149 -10.06 -9.53 -4.16
N LEU A 150 -8.94 -9.29 -4.86
CA LEU A 150 -7.94 -10.34 -5.09
C LEU A 150 -7.31 -10.83 -3.79
N PHE A 151 -7.08 -9.93 -2.82
CA PHE A 151 -6.61 -10.35 -1.50
C PHE A 151 -7.63 -11.24 -0.79
N GLN A 152 -8.91 -10.87 -0.80
CA GLN A 152 -9.98 -11.70 -0.26
C GLN A 152 -10.00 -13.11 -0.89
N GLN A 153 -9.89 -13.20 -2.22
CA GLN A 153 -9.88 -14.47 -2.95
C GLN A 153 -8.65 -15.33 -2.65
N SER A 154 -7.45 -14.73 -2.64
CA SER A 154 -6.20 -15.42 -2.34
C SER A 154 -6.11 -15.88 -0.89
N ALA A 155 -6.64 -15.10 0.06
CA ALA A 155 -6.69 -15.45 1.47
C ALA A 155 -7.72 -16.55 1.79
N ALA A 156 -8.82 -16.62 1.05
CA ALA A 156 -9.80 -17.69 1.19
C ALA A 156 -9.20 -19.08 0.95
N LYS A 157 -8.18 -19.20 0.08
CA LYS A 157 -7.43 -20.46 -0.15
C LYS A 157 -6.69 -20.95 1.10
N ALA A 158 -6.31 -20.05 2.00
CA ALA A 158 -5.73 -20.36 3.31
C ALA A 158 -6.78 -20.58 4.41
N GLY A 159 -8.08 -20.47 4.08
CA GLY A 159 -9.18 -20.53 5.04
C GLY A 159 -9.41 -19.22 5.81
N ILE A 160 -8.80 -18.11 5.37
CA ILE A 160 -8.96 -16.79 6.01
C ILE A 160 -10.13 -16.08 5.32
N GLN A 161 -11.20 -15.81 6.06
CA GLN A 161 -12.31 -15.01 5.55
C GLN A 161 -12.00 -13.53 5.71
N ILE A 162 -11.72 -12.84 4.61
CA ILE A 162 -11.62 -11.37 4.61
C ILE A 162 -13.00 -10.79 4.28
N GLU A 163 -13.53 -9.91 5.13
CA GLU A 163 -14.69 -9.08 4.84
C GLU A 163 -14.21 -7.75 4.26
N LEU A 164 -14.79 -7.32 3.14
CA LEU A 164 -14.42 -6.06 2.51
C LEU A 164 -15.46 -4.98 2.81
N LYS A 165 -15.02 -3.87 3.39
CA LYS A 165 -15.82 -2.65 3.52
C LYS A 165 -15.25 -1.55 2.64
N ARG A 166 -16.00 -1.19 1.59
CA ARG A 166 -15.67 -0.04 0.74
C ARG A 166 -16.16 1.22 1.43
N GLU A 167 -15.23 2.03 1.90
CA GLU A 167 -15.48 3.30 2.56
C GLU A 167 -15.57 4.42 1.49
N PRO A 168 -16.40 5.46 1.71
CA PRO A 168 -16.43 6.62 0.82
C PRO A 168 -15.05 7.27 0.72
N GLY A 169 -14.76 7.86 -0.43
CA GLY A 169 -13.49 8.60 -0.61
C GLY A 169 -13.43 9.87 0.23
N ASP A 170 -14.57 10.52 0.43
CA ASP A 170 -14.69 11.66 1.34
C ASP A 170 -14.51 11.22 2.80
N GLY A 171 -13.73 11.98 3.57
CA GLY A 171 -13.38 11.65 4.94
C GLY A 171 -12.43 10.45 5.13
N TYR A 172 -12.06 9.70 4.09
CA TYR A 172 -11.23 8.48 4.22
C TYR A 172 -9.95 8.71 5.01
N TRP A 173 -9.25 9.82 4.74
CA TRP A 173 -7.98 10.14 5.38
C TRP A 173 -8.11 10.60 6.84
N ASN A 174 -9.31 10.96 7.28
CA ASN A 174 -9.59 11.41 8.65
C ASN A 174 -10.23 10.31 9.50
N GLU A 175 -11.06 9.46 8.88
CA GLU A 175 -11.89 8.45 9.56
C GLU A 175 -11.38 7.02 9.42
N VAL A 176 -10.59 6.74 8.37
CA VAL A 176 -10.14 5.38 8.03
C VAL A 176 -8.62 5.24 8.15
N TRP A 177 -7.86 5.93 7.30
CA TRP A 177 -6.40 5.88 7.37
C TRP A 177 -5.92 6.35 8.73
N ASN A 178 -4.97 5.62 9.32
CA ASN A 178 -4.40 5.93 10.62
C ASN A 178 -5.42 5.92 11.80
N LYS A 179 -6.65 5.46 11.57
CA LYS A 179 -7.72 5.31 12.58
C LYS A 179 -8.21 3.88 12.72
N GLN A 180 -8.33 3.16 11.61
CA GLN A 180 -8.89 1.82 11.55
C GLN A 180 -7.78 0.77 11.50
N PRO A 181 -7.96 -0.37 12.19
CA PRO A 181 -6.89 -1.32 12.43
C PRO A 181 -6.43 -2.10 11.19
N PHE A 182 -7.25 -2.15 10.14
CA PHE A 182 -6.88 -2.79 8.87
C PHE A 182 -7.51 -2.08 7.68
N CYS A 183 -6.68 -1.43 6.86
CA CYS A 183 -7.14 -0.67 5.71
C CYS A 183 -6.12 -0.62 4.55
N ALA A 184 -6.63 -0.37 3.35
CA ALA A 184 -5.80 -0.03 2.19
C ALA A 184 -5.24 1.40 2.33
N SER A 185 -3.99 1.61 1.95
CA SER A 185 -3.39 2.95 1.88
C SER A 185 -2.26 2.96 0.85
N TYR A 186 -1.62 4.11 0.72
CA TYR A 186 -0.39 4.28 -0.02
C TYR A 186 0.53 5.26 0.71
N TRP A 187 1.81 5.14 0.38
CA TRP A 187 2.82 6.10 0.73
C TRP A 187 3.46 6.62 -0.54
N GLY A 188 3.58 7.94 -0.69
CA GLY A 188 4.27 8.56 -1.82
C GLY A 188 5.79 8.36 -1.83
N GLY A 189 6.34 7.69 -0.81
CA GLY A 189 7.77 7.65 -0.52
C GLY A 189 8.28 8.97 0.08
N ARG A 190 9.57 9.03 0.33
CA ARG A 190 10.28 10.23 0.82
C ARG A 190 11.58 10.42 0.05
N SER A 191 12.22 11.57 0.20
CA SER A 191 13.47 11.86 -0.50
C SER A 191 14.60 10.92 -0.05
N THR A 192 14.55 10.45 1.20
CA THR A 192 15.50 9.49 1.77
C THR A 192 14.77 8.37 2.52
N GLN A 193 15.43 7.22 2.66
CA GLN A 193 14.93 6.08 3.44
C GLN A 193 14.75 6.46 4.90
N ASP A 194 15.69 7.23 5.45
CA ASP A 194 15.55 7.79 6.80
C ASP A 194 14.22 8.55 6.91
N GLN A 195 13.98 9.50 6.01
CA GLN A 195 12.77 10.31 6.10
C GLN A 195 11.51 9.42 6.01
N MET A 196 11.55 8.33 5.25
CA MET A 196 10.48 7.33 5.19
C MET A 196 10.29 6.62 6.55
N TYR A 197 11.37 6.10 7.15
CA TYR A 197 11.30 5.43 8.45
C TYR A 197 10.90 6.38 9.59
N SER A 198 11.49 7.57 9.64
CA SER A 198 11.22 8.55 10.69
C SER A 198 9.82 9.14 10.62
N THR A 199 9.23 9.28 9.43
CA THR A 199 7.86 9.77 9.28
C THR A 199 6.81 8.70 9.59
N ALA A 200 7.08 7.42 9.27
CA ALA A 200 6.03 6.39 9.23
C ALA A 200 6.24 5.19 10.16
N TYR A 201 7.41 5.04 10.79
CA TYR A 201 7.73 3.81 11.55
C TYR A 201 8.37 4.05 12.92
N LEU A 202 8.88 5.25 13.21
CA LEU A 202 9.25 5.59 14.59
C LEU A 202 8.03 5.45 15.50
N SER A 203 8.22 4.91 16.70
CA SER A 203 7.11 4.70 17.66
C SER A 203 6.39 5.99 18.05
N SER A 204 7.07 7.13 17.94
CA SER A 204 6.57 8.47 18.24
C SER A 204 6.02 9.23 17.03
N ALA A 205 6.10 8.67 15.82
CA ALA A 205 5.68 9.37 14.62
C ALA A 205 4.15 9.40 14.50
N ASP A 206 3.59 10.60 14.24
CA ASP A 206 2.15 10.80 14.09
C ASP A 206 1.55 9.97 12.94
N TRP A 207 2.35 9.72 11.90
CA TRP A 207 1.94 8.96 10.72
C TRP A 207 2.42 7.49 10.79
N ASN A 208 2.73 6.97 11.99
CA ASN A 208 2.96 5.54 12.18
C ASN A 208 1.65 4.75 12.09
N ASP A 209 1.13 4.64 10.88
CA ASP A 209 -0.15 4.02 10.56
C ASP A 209 -0.18 2.50 10.82
N THR A 210 0.99 1.86 10.99
CA THR A 210 1.06 0.45 11.42
C THR A 210 1.02 0.27 12.93
N ARG A 211 1.19 1.33 13.72
CA ARG A 211 1.41 1.25 15.19
C ARG A 211 2.54 0.28 15.55
N PHE A 212 3.50 0.07 14.64
CA PHE A 212 4.68 -0.73 14.91
C PHE A 212 5.55 0.05 15.89
N LYS A 213 5.67 -0.48 17.11
CA LYS A 213 6.43 0.17 18.19
C LYS A 213 7.50 -0.78 18.67
N ARG A 214 8.76 -0.43 18.41
CA ARG A 214 9.93 -1.23 18.79
C ARG A 214 11.08 -0.32 19.23
N PRO A 215 11.42 -0.28 20.53
CA PRO A 215 12.45 0.64 21.04
C PRO A 215 13.84 0.44 20.44
N ASP A 216 14.21 -0.79 20.08
CA ASP A 216 15.48 -1.08 19.40
C ASP A 216 15.46 -0.64 17.92
N PHE A 217 14.33 -0.78 17.24
CA PHE A 217 14.15 -0.21 15.90
C PHE A 217 14.25 1.31 15.93
N ASP A 218 13.60 1.97 16.89
CA ASP A 218 13.70 3.42 17.05
C ASP A 218 15.15 3.86 17.28
N LYS A 219 15.90 3.15 18.13
CA LYS A 219 17.33 3.40 18.36
C LYS A 219 18.14 3.23 17.08
N MET A 220 17.89 2.19 16.28
CA MET A 220 18.58 1.96 15.01
C MET A 220 18.31 3.10 14.02
N VAL A 221 17.06 3.53 13.87
CA VAL A 221 16.70 4.65 12.99
C VAL A 221 17.39 5.94 13.47
N LEU A 222 17.34 6.25 14.77
CA LEU A 222 17.98 7.46 15.31
C LEU A 222 19.51 7.43 15.19
N ALA A 223 20.14 6.27 15.34
CA ALA A 223 21.58 6.12 15.13
C ALA A 223 21.95 6.31 13.65
N ALA A 224 21.24 5.65 12.74
CA ALA A 224 21.47 5.78 11.30
C ALA A 224 21.27 7.23 10.79
N ARG A 225 20.39 8.01 11.45
CA ARG A 225 20.19 9.44 11.15
C ARG A 225 21.35 10.33 11.54
N ALA A 226 22.06 9.95 12.59
CA ALA A 226 23.22 10.69 13.07
C ALA A 226 24.52 10.22 12.40
N GLU A 227 24.47 9.12 11.65
CA GLU A 227 25.60 8.57 10.92
C GLU A 227 25.89 9.41 9.68
N LEU A 228 27.17 9.73 9.48
CA LEU A 228 27.67 10.50 8.33
C LEU A 228 28.41 9.60 7.34
N ASP A 229 28.79 8.38 7.76
CA ASP A 229 29.32 7.37 6.86
C ASP A 229 28.19 6.74 6.03
N GLU A 230 28.34 6.80 4.72
CA GLU A 230 27.38 6.24 3.76
C GLU A 230 27.73 4.80 3.35
N THR A 231 28.80 4.22 3.91
CA THR A 231 29.34 2.88 3.56
C THR A 231 29.15 1.81 4.62
#